data_AF-A0A5C8B8M9-F1
#
_entry.id   AF-A0A5C8B8M9-F1
#
_cell.length_a   1.000
_cell.length_b   1.000
_cell.length_c   1.000
_cell.angle_alpha   90.00
_cell.angle_beta   90.00
_cell.angle_gamma   90.00
#
_symmetry.space_group_name_H-M   'P 1'
#
loop_
_entity.id
_entity.type
_entity.pdbx_description
1 polymer ?
#
loop_
_entity_poly.entity_id
_entity_poly.type
_entity_poly.pdbx_seq_one_letter_code
_entity_poly.pdbx_strand_id
1 'polypeptide(L)'
;MVVGVEGLTVRAPRWVAWADIETALRAKERWICKKLGEQRERAHRQQAARIDWCEGASVPFLGESLVVVLEPGLKAPILRDGHAAQTGLPGVAQRALHVGLPQEAPPEKIRDTVLAWMRHHARAHFSARVQHYAEQLQVRVTRITLSSARTRWGSASADGSIRLHWRLVHFSPAIIDYVVAHELAHLHEMNHSPRFWSVVRSVMPDYEGVREQLRHVVMPE
;
A
#
# COMPACT_ATOMS: atom_id res chain seq x y z
N MET A 1 -25.99 -6.21 -6.64
CA MET A 1 -25.96 -4.75 -6.42
C MET A 1 -24.52 -4.33 -6.35
N VAL A 2 -24.12 -3.33 -7.13
CA VAL A 2 -22.76 -2.77 -7.14
C VAL A 2 -22.90 -1.28 -6.87
N VAL A 3 -22.19 -0.78 -5.86
CA VAL A 3 -22.16 0.64 -5.51
C VAL A 3 -20.85 1.20 -6.03
N GLY A 4 -20.92 2.12 -6.99
CA GLY A 4 -19.80 2.88 -7.53
C GLY A 4 -19.86 4.35 -7.13
N VAL A 5 -18.87 5.12 -7.58
CA VAL A 5 -18.75 6.56 -7.26
C VAL A 5 -19.93 7.37 -7.81
N GLU A 6 -20.41 6.98 -9.00
CA GLU A 6 -21.53 7.60 -9.72
C GLU A 6 -22.92 7.11 -9.25
N GLY A 7 -22.99 6.07 -8.40
CA GLY A 7 -24.28 5.57 -7.90
C GLY A 7 -24.37 4.05 -7.73
N LEU A 8 -25.60 3.56 -7.63
CA LEU A 8 -25.93 2.15 -7.42
C LEU A 8 -26.40 1.49 -8.72
N THR A 9 -25.76 0.39 -9.10
CA THR A 9 -26.23 -0.51 -10.17
C THR A 9 -26.83 -1.79 -9.57
N VAL A 10 -28.08 -2.09 -9.91
CA VAL A 10 -28.75 -3.34 -9.52
C VAL A 10 -28.89 -4.24 -10.74
N ARG A 11 -28.54 -5.52 -10.58
CA ARG A 11 -28.79 -6.58 -11.57
C ARG A 11 -29.74 -7.58 -10.94
N ALA A 12 -30.86 -7.85 -11.60
CA ALA A 12 -31.88 -8.78 -11.17
C ALA A 12 -32.34 -9.66 -12.35
N PRO A 13 -32.75 -10.92 -12.12
CA PRO A 13 -33.35 -11.76 -13.15
C PRO A 13 -34.62 -11.13 -13.73
N ARG A 14 -34.93 -11.43 -15.00
CA ARG A 14 -36.03 -10.80 -15.75
C ARG A 14 -37.43 -11.07 -15.18
N TRP A 15 -37.59 -12.11 -14.36
CA TRP A 15 -38.85 -12.53 -13.75
C TRP A 15 -39.11 -11.89 -12.38
N VAL A 16 -38.15 -11.14 -11.82
CA VAL A 16 -38.34 -10.44 -10.54
C VAL A 16 -39.14 -9.17 -10.77
N ALA A 17 -40.19 -8.96 -9.99
CA ALA A 17 -41.01 -7.76 -10.11
C ALA A 17 -40.27 -6.52 -9.59
N TRP A 18 -40.58 -5.36 -10.15
CA TRP A 18 -40.01 -4.08 -9.71
C TRP A 18 -40.25 -3.82 -8.21
N ALA A 19 -41.42 -4.19 -7.69
CA ALA A 19 -41.76 -4.04 -6.28
C ALA A 19 -40.83 -4.85 -5.35
N ASP A 20 -40.39 -6.03 -5.77
CA ASP A 20 -39.46 -6.85 -5.00
C ASP A 20 -38.05 -6.24 -5.01
N ILE A 21 -37.65 -5.65 -6.16
CA ILE A 21 -36.39 -4.90 -6.26
C ILE A 21 -36.42 -3.69 -5.33
N GLU A 22 -37.50 -2.90 -5.34
CA GLU A 22 -37.66 -1.74 -4.46
C GLU A 22 -37.67 -2.14 -2.98
N THR A 23 -38.34 -3.23 -2.63
CA THR A 23 -38.36 -3.75 -1.26
C THR A 23 -36.96 -4.14 -0.81
N ALA A 24 -36.19 -4.81 -1.67
CA ALA A 24 -34.80 -5.15 -1.40
C ALA A 24 -33.88 -3.91 -1.30
N LEU A 25 -34.16 -2.85 -2.07
CA LEU A 25 -33.46 -1.58 -2.01
C LEU A 25 -33.73 -0.86 -0.68
N ARG A 26 -35.00 -0.72 -0.29
CA ARG A 26 -35.42 -0.09 0.98
C ARG A 26 -34.85 -0.83 2.18
N ALA A 27 -34.91 -2.16 2.16
CA ALA A 27 -34.31 -2.98 3.21
C ALA A 27 -32.79 -2.77 3.34
N LYS A 28 -32.10 -2.36 2.27
CA LYS A 28 -30.66 -2.10 2.24
C LYS A 28 -30.30 -0.63 2.21
N GLU A 29 -31.24 0.30 2.36
CA GLU A 29 -31.03 1.75 2.19
C GLU A 29 -29.84 2.27 3.01
N ARG A 30 -29.82 1.96 4.31
CA ARG A 30 -28.71 2.37 5.20
C ARG A 30 -27.36 1.84 4.73
N TRP A 31 -27.31 0.60 4.24
CA TRP A 31 -26.08 0.00 3.71
C TRP A 31 -25.67 0.65 2.38
N ILE A 32 -26.62 0.96 1.50
CA ILE A 32 -26.38 1.64 0.20
C ILE A 32 -25.81 3.03 0.45
N CYS A 33 -26.47 3.84 1.28
CA CYS A 33 -26.03 5.21 1.61
C CYS A 33 -24.65 5.21 2.25
N LYS A 34 -24.39 4.30 3.21
CA LYS A 34 -23.07 4.13 3.81
C LYS A 34 -22.02 3.81 2.74
N LYS A 35 -22.30 2.85 1.86
CA LYS A 35 -21.36 2.44 0.79
C LYS A 35 -21.12 3.55 -0.24
N LEU A 36 -22.12 4.36 -0.58
CA LEU A 36 -21.96 5.52 -1.46
C LEU A 36 -21.03 6.57 -0.83
N GLY A 37 -21.20 6.86 0.47
CA GLY A 37 -20.29 7.72 1.22
C GLY A 37 -18.86 7.20 1.21
N GLU A 38 -18.66 5.92 1.59
CA GLU A 38 -17.34 5.27 1.57
C GLU A 38 -16.67 5.31 0.18
N GLN A 39 -17.44 5.11 -0.90
CA GLN A 39 -16.91 5.15 -2.27
C GLN A 39 -16.50 6.57 -2.68
N ARG A 40 -17.30 7.59 -2.34
CA ARG A 40 -16.97 9.00 -2.62
C ARG A 40 -15.74 9.45 -1.85
N GLU A 41 -15.66 9.14 -0.55
CA GLU A 41 -14.49 9.44 0.27
C GLU A 41 -13.23 8.75 -0.24
N ARG A 42 -13.36 7.49 -0.69
CA ARG A 42 -12.23 6.76 -1.28
C ARG A 42 -11.78 7.40 -2.59
N ALA A 43 -12.71 7.78 -3.46
CA ALA A 43 -12.39 8.48 -4.72
C ALA A 43 -11.72 9.83 -4.48
N HIS A 44 -12.22 10.61 -3.51
CA HIS A 44 -11.60 11.88 -3.12
C HIS A 44 -10.17 11.68 -2.59
N ARG A 45 -9.97 10.68 -1.71
CA ARG A 45 -8.62 10.33 -1.22
C ARG A 45 -7.71 9.83 -2.33
N GLN A 46 -8.22 9.10 -3.32
CA GLN A 46 -7.45 8.66 -4.49
C GLN A 46 -7.02 9.83 -5.33
N GLN A 47 -7.92 10.79 -5.59
CA GLN A 47 -7.59 12.00 -6.32
C GLN A 47 -6.55 12.84 -5.58
N ALA A 48 -6.67 12.99 -4.26
CA ALA A 48 -5.69 13.69 -3.43
C ALA A 48 -4.34 12.96 -3.32
N ALA A 49 -4.30 11.65 -3.56
CA ALA A 49 -3.09 10.84 -3.55
C ALA A 49 -2.40 10.74 -4.91
N ARG A 50 -2.93 11.41 -5.95
CA ARG A 50 -2.27 11.49 -7.26
C ARG A 50 -0.98 12.28 -7.16
N ILE A 51 0.07 11.73 -7.76
CA ILE A 51 1.37 12.38 -7.79
C ILE A 51 1.50 13.16 -9.10
N ASP A 52 1.66 14.47 -8.98
CA ASP A 52 2.07 15.31 -10.11
C ASP A 52 3.59 15.16 -10.28
N TRP A 53 4.00 14.41 -11.31
CA TRP A 53 5.41 14.06 -11.53
C TRP A 53 6.19 15.22 -12.18
N CYS A 54 6.84 16.02 -11.35
CA CYS A 54 7.70 17.13 -11.72
C CYS A 54 8.85 17.34 -10.71
N GLU A 55 9.72 18.34 -10.96
CA GLU A 55 10.65 18.85 -9.94
C GLU A 55 9.88 19.27 -8.67
N GLY A 56 10.33 18.80 -7.51
CA GLY A 56 9.68 19.06 -6.23
C GLY A 56 8.49 18.16 -5.93
N ALA A 57 8.18 17.16 -6.77
CA ALA A 57 7.08 16.23 -6.52
C ALA A 57 7.20 15.54 -5.15
N SER A 58 6.09 15.47 -4.42
CA SER A 58 6.02 14.79 -3.12
C SER A 58 5.54 13.36 -3.32
N VAL A 59 6.38 12.39 -2.93
CA VAL A 59 6.10 10.96 -3.10
C VAL A 59 6.17 10.24 -1.75
N PRO A 60 5.14 9.48 -1.33
CA PRO A 60 5.19 8.76 -0.08
C PRO A 60 6.16 7.58 -0.15
N PHE A 61 6.98 7.41 0.89
CA PHE A 61 7.97 6.36 1.05
C PHE A 61 8.14 6.03 2.53
N LEU A 62 7.89 4.78 2.90
CA LEU A 62 8.00 4.27 4.27
C LEU A 62 7.26 5.13 5.31
N GLY A 63 6.08 5.64 4.95
CA GLY A 63 5.24 6.46 5.83
C GLY A 63 5.63 7.94 5.91
N GLU A 64 6.67 8.35 5.20
CA GLU A 64 7.14 9.74 5.10
C GLU A 64 6.99 10.27 3.66
N SER A 65 7.08 11.58 3.47
CA SER A 65 7.06 12.19 2.14
C SER A 65 8.49 12.49 1.67
N LEU A 66 8.84 12.00 0.47
CA LEU A 66 10.08 12.35 -0.21
C LEU A 66 9.81 13.48 -1.21
N VAL A 67 10.69 14.47 -1.26
CA VAL A 67 10.71 15.46 -2.33
C VAL A 67 11.62 14.95 -3.44
N VAL A 68 11.11 14.92 -4.68
CA VAL A 68 11.91 14.57 -5.87
C VAL A 68 12.71 15.80 -6.32
N VAL A 69 14.02 15.63 -6.48
CA VAL A 69 14.93 16.67 -6.97
C VAL A 69 15.66 16.15 -8.20
N LEU A 70 15.58 16.86 -9.31
CA LEU A 70 16.25 16.55 -10.56
C LEU A 70 17.67 17.15 -10.50
N GLU A 71 18.68 16.28 -10.58
CA GLU A 71 20.09 16.64 -10.51
C GLU A 71 20.82 16.15 -11.77
N PRO A 72 20.89 16.96 -12.84
CA PRO A 72 21.57 16.58 -14.07
C PRO A 72 23.02 16.16 -13.81
N GLY A 73 23.44 15.05 -14.42
CA GLY A 73 24.79 14.50 -14.25
C GLY A 73 24.94 13.48 -13.12
N LEU A 74 23.94 13.33 -12.25
CA LEU A 74 23.92 12.25 -11.27
C LEU A 74 23.76 10.88 -11.98
N LYS A 75 24.59 9.89 -11.61
CA LYS A 75 24.60 8.57 -12.30
C LYS A 75 23.50 7.62 -11.84
N ALA A 76 23.08 7.72 -10.59
CA ALA A 76 22.07 6.86 -9.99
C ALA A 76 21.29 7.65 -8.94
N PRO A 77 20.00 7.35 -8.69
CA PRO A 77 19.23 8.12 -7.71
C PRO A 77 19.77 7.93 -6.29
N ILE A 78 19.85 9.02 -5.53
CA ILE A 78 20.38 9.04 -4.16
C ILE A 78 19.35 9.66 -3.24
N LEU A 79 19.05 8.95 -2.15
CA LEU A 79 18.25 9.50 -1.05
C LEU A 79 19.17 10.31 -0.13
N ARG A 80 18.82 11.57 0.13
CA ARG A 80 19.52 12.44 1.06
C ARG A 80 18.56 12.81 2.19
N ASP A 81 18.99 12.53 3.42
CA ASP A 81 18.25 12.93 4.61
C ASP A 81 18.70 14.34 4.99
N GLY A 82 17.87 15.34 4.69
CA GLY A 82 18.15 16.72 5.05
C GLY A 82 17.79 16.98 6.52
N HIS A 83 18.76 17.43 7.32
CA HIS A 83 18.42 18.28 8.46
C HIS A 83 17.96 19.62 7.89
N ALA A 84 16.80 20.12 8.33
CA ALA A 84 16.25 21.40 7.89
C ALA A 84 17.28 22.52 8.10
N ALA A 85 18.04 22.84 7.07
CA ALA A 85 18.92 23.99 7.00
C ALA A 85 18.54 24.78 5.75
N GLN A 86 17.80 25.86 6.02
CA GLN A 86 17.79 27.14 5.29
C GLN A 86 16.67 27.46 4.29
N THR A 87 15.70 26.57 3.99
CA THR A 87 14.54 26.97 3.14
C THR A 87 13.18 26.39 3.57
N GLY A 88 13.08 25.65 4.67
CA GLY A 88 11.84 25.07 5.17
C GLY A 88 11.55 25.39 6.64
N LEU A 89 10.27 25.31 7.02
CA LEU A 89 9.80 25.46 8.40
C LEU A 89 10.69 24.65 9.37
N PRO A 90 11.18 25.25 10.47
CA PRO A 90 11.98 24.56 11.47
C PRO A 90 11.25 23.31 12.00
N GLY A 91 11.91 22.15 11.96
CA GLY A 91 11.40 20.90 12.55
C GLY A 91 10.82 19.88 11.58
N VAL A 92 10.76 20.15 10.27
CA VAL A 92 10.40 19.13 9.25
C VAL A 92 11.68 18.62 8.60
N ALA A 93 12.12 17.42 8.94
CA ALA A 93 13.18 16.74 8.20
C ALA A 93 12.68 16.49 6.77
N GLN A 94 13.24 17.22 5.80
CA GLN A 94 12.90 17.02 4.39
C GLN A 94 13.85 15.97 3.84
N ARG A 95 13.31 14.80 3.52
CA ARG A 95 14.03 13.76 2.80
C ARG A 95 13.88 14.01 1.31
N ALA A 96 14.99 14.09 0.60
CA ALA A 96 15.02 14.39 -0.82
C ALA A 96 15.56 13.20 -1.61
N LEU A 97 14.84 12.78 -2.63
CA LEU A 97 15.32 11.81 -3.61
C LEU A 97 15.89 12.57 -4.81
N HIS A 98 17.21 12.59 -4.91
CA HIS A 98 17.93 13.18 -6.03
C HIS A 98 17.97 12.19 -7.19
N VAL A 99 17.57 12.62 -8.38
CA VAL A 99 17.42 11.78 -9.57
C VAL A 99 18.21 12.39 -10.74
N GLY A 100 19.02 11.56 -11.39
CA GLY A 100 19.85 11.95 -12.54
C GLY A 100 19.09 12.20 -13.83
N LEU A 101 18.35 13.31 -13.91
CA LEU A 101 17.53 13.69 -15.05
C LEU A 101 17.69 15.19 -15.35
N PRO A 102 17.52 15.62 -16.62
CA PRO A 102 17.39 17.04 -16.98
C PRO A 102 16.22 17.72 -16.25
N GLN A 103 16.29 19.04 -16.05
CA GLN A 103 15.22 19.81 -15.40
C GLN A 103 13.90 19.76 -16.20
N GLU A 104 14.00 19.64 -17.52
CA GLU A 104 12.86 19.54 -18.44
C GLU A 104 12.48 18.08 -18.74
N ALA A 105 12.86 17.13 -17.88
CA ALA A 105 12.51 15.73 -18.08
C ALA A 105 10.99 15.52 -18.10
N PRO A 106 10.47 14.69 -19.02
CA PRO A 106 9.04 14.45 -19.08
C PRO A 106 8.53 13.71 -17.82
N PRO A 107 7.30 14.00 -17.35
CA PRO A 107 6.72 13.43 -16.12
C PRO A 107 6.82 11.90 -16.03
N GLU A 108 6.56 11.19 -17.13
CA GLU A 108 6.66 9.74 -17.23
C GLU A 108 8.07 9.21 -16.93
N LYS A 109 9.13 9.94 -17.33
CA LYS A 109 10.51 9.53 -17.09
C LYS A 109 10.90 9.77 -15.63
N ILE A 110 10.41 10.85 -15.02
CA ILE A 110 10.57 11.12 -13.58
C ILE A 110 9.90 9.98 -12.79
N ARG A 111 8.62 9.72 -13.08
CA ARG A 111 7.85 8.61 -12.48
C ARG A 111 8.58 7.29 -12.59
N ASP A 112 8.96 6.88 -13.79
CA ASP A 112 9.53 5.55 -14.01
C ASP A 112 10.87 5.37 -13.29
N THR A 113 11.67 6.44 -13.23
CA THR A 113 12.96 6.44 -12.51
C THR A 113 12.76 6.35 -11.00
N VAL A 114 11.86 7.16 -10.44
CA VAL A 114 11.53 7.13 -8.99
C VAL A 114 10.93 5.78 -8.61
N LEU A 115 9.96 5.27 -9.37
CA LEU A 115 9.34 3.98 -9.08
C LEU A 115 10.32 2.81 -9.23
N ALA A 116 11.28 2.87 -10.16
CA ALA A 116 12.33 1.87 -10.27
C ALA A 116 13.24 1.87 -9.02
N TRP A 117 13.65 3.05 -8.57
CA TRP A 117 14.41 3.20 -7.33
C TRP A 117 13.64 2.68 -6.11
N MET A 118 12.34 3.01 -6.00
CA MET A 118 11.48 2.53 -4.92
C MET A 118 11.32 1.02 -4.92
N ARG A 119 11.13 0.39 -6.09
CA ARG A 119 11.04 -1.08 -6.19
C ARG A 119 12.33 -1.75 -5.73
N HIS A 120 13.48 -1.18 -6.05
CA HIS A 120 14.78 -1.68 -5.58
C HIS A 120 14.87 -1.62 -4.06
N HIS A 121 14.54 -0.47 -3.46
CA HIS A 121 14.56 -0.28 -2.00
C HIS A 121 13.51 -1.14 -1.29
N ALA A 122 12.32 -1.29 -1.86
CA ALA A 122 11.27 -2.17 -1.36
C ALA A 122 11.77 -3.61 -1.25
N ARG A 123 12.49 -4.11 -2.26
CA ARG A 123 13.04 -5.48 -2.23
C ARG A 123 13.99 -5.66 -1.06
N ALA A 124 14.92 -4.72 -0.86
CA ALA A 124 15.89 -4.79 0.23
C ALA A 124 15.19 -4.71 1.60
N HIS A 125 14.32 -3.71 1.78
CA HIS A 125 13.59 -3.49 3.03
C HIS A 125 12.71 -4.70 3.39
N PHE A 126 11.91 -5.19 2.44
CA PHE A 126 11.01 -6.33 2.70
C PHE A 126 11.79 -7.61 2.99
N SER A 127 12.92 -7.83 2.32
CA SER A 127 13.76 -9.00 2.61
C SER A 127 14.29 -8.96 4.04
N ALA A 128 14.71 -7.80 4.52
CA ALA A 128 15.15 -7.63 5.91
C ALA A 128 14.01 -7.86 6.91
N ARG A 129 12.80 -7.34 6.63
CA ARG A 129 11.64 -7.57 7.52
C ARG A 129 11.19 -9.03 7.50
N VAL A 130 11.18 -9.68 6.34
CA VAL A 130 10.88 -11.12 6.23
C VAL A 130 11.87 -11.94 7.03
N GLN A 131 13.16 -11.66 6.94
CA GLN A 131 14.17 -12.37 7.72
C GLN A 131 13.93 -12.19 9.23
N HIS A 132 13.74 -10.95 9.68
CA HIS A 132 13.50 -10.63 11.09
C HIS A 132 12.34 -11.44 11.69
N TYR A 133 11.18 -11.47 11.02
CA TYR A 133 10.01 -12.19 11.52
C TYR A 133 10.10 -13.71 11.27
N ALA A 134 10.81 -14.16 10.22
CA ALA A 134 11.02 -15.58 9.99
C ALA A 134 11.86 -16.22 11.10
N GLU A 135 12.87 -15.51 11.60
CA GLU A 135 13.68 -15.93 12.75
C GLU A 135 12.83 -16.06 14.03
N GLN A 136 11.98 -15.07 14.32
CA GLN A 136 11.08 -15.10 15.48
C GLN A 136 10.03 -16.21 15.40
N LEU A 137 9.46 -16.44 14.21
CA LEU A 137 8.47 -17.48 13.97
C LEU A 137 9.08 -18.87 13.74
N GLN A 138 10.40 -18.97 13.66
CA GLN A 138 11.14 -20.20 13.37
C GLN A 138 10.67 -20.89 12.08
N VAL A 139 10.38 -20.12 11.04
CA VAL A 139 9.93 -20.62 9.73
C VAL A 139 11.01 -20.50 8.68
N ARG A 140 11.00 -21.41 7.70
CA ARG A 140 11.94 -21.38 6.58
C ARG A 140 11.30 -20.69 5.37
N VAL A 141 11.90 -19.58 4.94
CA VAL A 141 11.55 -18.90 3.68
C VAL A 141 12.50 -19.36 2.58
N THR A 142 11.95 -19.81 1.45
CA THR A 142 12.73 -20.31 0.31
C THR A 142 12.92 -19.26 -0.77
N ARG A 143 11.95 -18.35 -0.94
CA ARG A 143 12.00 -17.30 -1.95
C ARG A 143 11.16 -16.09 -1.53
N ILE A 144 11.69 -14.89 -1.81
CA ILE A 144 10.95 -13.63 -1.66
C ILE A 144 10.81 -12.98 -3.04
N THR A 145 9.58 -12.64 -3.42
CA THR A 145 9.28 -11.97 -4.69
C THR A 145 8.44 -10.71 -4.49
N LEU A 146 8.72 -9.69 -5.29
CA LEU A 146 7.84 -8.53 -5.40
C LEU A 146 6.77 -8.77 -6.46
N SER A 147 5.57 -8.25 -6.20
CA SER A 147 4.43 -8.33 -7.11
C SER A 147 3.71 -7.00 -7.28
N SER A 148 2.89 -6.92 -8.31
CA SER A 148 1.98 -5.82 -8.62
C SER A 148 0.51 -6.29 -8.66
N ALA A 149 0.18 -7.30 -7.85
CA ALA A 149 -1.14 -7.91 -7.83
C ALA A 149 -2.22 -6.90 -7.36
N ARG A 150 -3.32 -6.77 -8.10
CA ARG A 150 -4.33 -5.73 -7.83
C ARG A 150 -5.20 -5.98 -6.59
N THR A 151 -5.26 -7.21 -6.10
CA THR A 151 -6.28 -7.65 -5.13
C THR A 151 -5.72 -8.02 -3.76
N ARG A 152 -4.40 -8.07 -3.59
CA ARG A 152 -3.77 -8.55 -2.35
C ARG A 152 -2.43 -7.89 -2.09
N TRP A 153 -2.11 -7.73 -0.81
CA TRP A 153 -0.84 -7.16 -0.35
C TRP A 153 0.28 -8.20 -0.28
N GLY A 154 -0.05 -9.47 -0.13
CA GLY A 154 0.92 -10.55 -0.14
C GLY A 154 0.30 -11.91 -0.41
N SER A 155 1.15 -12.93 -0.41
CA SER A 155 0.79 -14.33 -0.31
C SER A 155 1.98 -15.16 0.15
N ALA A 156 1.73 -16.17 0.96
CA ALA A 156 2.65 -17.26 1.24
C ALA A 156 2.18 -18.58 0.61
N SER A 157 3.10 -19.50 0.41
CA SER A 157 2.82 -20.88 -0.01
C SER A 157 3.54 -21.85 0.91
N ALA A 158 3.01 -23.08 1.02
CA ALA A 158 3.54 -24.13 1.90
C ALA A 158 5.02 -24.49 1.61
N ASP A 159 5.52 -24.20 0.41
CA ASP A 159 6.91 -24.38 0.02
C ASP A 159 7.86 -23.29 0.56
N GLY A 160 7.36 -22.36 1.37
CA GLY A 160 8.13 -21.26 1.94
C GLY A 160 8.32 -20.08 0.98
N SER A 161 7.63 -20.05 -0.16
CA SER A 161 7.66 -18.91 -1.06
C SER A 161 6.75 -17.79 -0.59
N ILE A 162 7.32 -16.57 -0.48
CA ILE A 162 6.63 -15.36 -0.05
C ILE A 162 6.61 -14.36 -1.20
N ARG A 163 5.44 -13.78 -1.43
CA ARG A 163 5.23 -12.72 -2.42
C ARG A 163 4.62 -11.51 -1.74
N LEU A 164 5.21 -10.34 -1.93
CA LEU A 164 4.74 -9.08 -1.36
C LEU A 164 4.48 -8.06 -2.44
N HIS A 165 3.47 -7.22 -2.26
CA HIS A 165 3.15 -6.15 -3.21
C HIS A 165 4.15 -5.01 -3.05
N TRP A 166 4.85 -4.61 -4.13
CA TRP A 166 5.96 -3.65 -4.01
C TRP A 166 5.53 -2.28 -3.49
N ARG A 167 4.30 -1.84 -3.82
CA ARG A 167 3.73 -0.57 -3.34
C ARG A 167 3.46 -0.52 -1.84
N LEU A 168 3.68 -1.61 -1.09
CA LEU A 168 3.75 -1.53 0.38
C LEU A 168 4.78 -0.50 0.85
N VAL A 169 5.79 -0.22 0.03
CA VAL A 169 6.84 0.78 0.29
C VAL A 169 6.30 2.21 0.42
N HIS A 170 5.06 2.49 0.00
CA HIS A 170 4.44 3.81 0.21
C HIS A 170 3.84 3.98 1.61
N PHE A 171 3.69 2.90 2.37
CA PHE A 171 3.06 2.93 3.70
C PHE A 171 4.10 2.84 4.80
N SER A 172 3.66 3.09 6.03
CA SER A 172 4.52 3.05 7.21
C SER A 172 5.17 1.67 7.40
N PRO A 173 6.34 1.61 8.06
CA PRO A 173 7.00 0.34 8.38
C PRO A 173 6.09 -0.62 9.16
N ALA A 174 5.21 -0.10 10.01
CA ALA A 174 4.25 -0.90 10.75
C ALA A 174 3.28 -1.67 9.82
N ILE A 175 2.79 -1.03 8.76
CA ILE A 175 1.92 -1.70 7.76
C ILE A 175 2.69 -2.79 7.02
N ILE A 176 3.93 -2.52 6.65
CA ILE A 176 4.81 -3.48 5.96
C ILE A 176 5.03 -4.70 6.87
N ASP A 177 5.37 -4.45 8.13
CA ASP A 177 5.60 -5.48 9.16
C ASP A 177 4.38 -6.34 9.39
N TYR A 178 3.19 -5.73 9.52
CA TYR A 178 1.95 -6.47 9.65
C TYR A 178 1.71 -7.42 8.47
N VAL A 179 1.90 -6.94 7.24
CA VAL A 179 1.72 -7.80 6.06
C VAL A 179 2.76 -8.91 6.04
N VAL A 180 4.03 -8.62 6.36
CA VAL A 180 5.08 -9.64 6.43
C VAL A 180 4.76 -10.71 7.49
N ALA A 181 4.40 -10.30 8.71
CA ALA A 181 4.03 -11.22 9.78
C ALA A 181 2.80 -12.06 9.41
N HIS A 182 1.81 -11.45 8.74
CA HIS A 182 0.63 -12.14 8.23
C HIS A 182 0.98 -13.23 7.23
N GLU A 183 1.81 -12.92 6.23
CA GLU A 183 2.22 -13.91 5.24
C GLU A 183 3.09 -15.00 5.86
N LEU A 184 3.99 -14.69 6.79
CA LEU A 184 4.81 -15.71 7.45
C LEU A 184 4.01 -16.61 8.39
N ALA A 185 2.98 -16.09 9.06
CA ALA A 185 2.08 -16.90 9.88
C ALA A 185 1.37 -17.98 9.06
N HIS A 186 1.15 -17.75 7.75
CA HIS A 186 0.60 -18.77 6.88
C HIS A 186 1.48 -20.01 6.74
N LEU A 187 2.80 -19.92 6.95
CA LEU A 187 3.69 -21.08 6.96
C LEU A 187 3.44 -22.04 8.13
N HIS A 188 2.77 -21.58 9.19
CA HIS A 188 2.28 -22.41 10.29
C HIS A 188 0.82 -22.84 10.09
N GLU A 189 -0.04 -21.91 9.66
CA GLU A 189 -1.48 -22.15 9.54
C GLU A 189 -2.05 -21.48 8.28
N MET A 190 -2.50 -22.29 7.31
CA MET A 190 -2.91 -21.81 5.98
C MET A 190 -4.28 -21.11 5.97
N ASN A 191 -5.07 -21.23 7.03
CA ASN A 191 -6.37 -20.57 7.18
C ASN A 191 -6.33 -19.49 8.27
N HIS A 192 -7.24 -18.51 8.24
CA HIS A 192 -7.30 -17.45 9.25
C HIS A 192 -8.02 -17.86 10.55
N SER A 193 -7.77 -19.09 11.04
CA SER A 193 -8.34 -19.60 12.30
C SER A 193 -7.78 -18.87 13.53
N PRO A 194 -8.34 -19.11 14.74
CA PRO A 194 -7.75 -18.57 15.97
C PRO A 194 -6.27 -18.92 16.17
N ARG A 195 -5.82 -20.09 15.68
CA ARG A 195 -4.41 -20.49 15.71
C ARG A 195 -3.54 -19.56 14.88
N PHE A 196 -3.96 -19.24 13.65
CA PHE A 196 -3.26 -18.28 12.80
C PHE A 196 -3.10 -16.93 13.50
N TRP A 197 -4.18 -16.40 14.09
CA TRP A 197 -4.12 -15.11 14.78
C TRP A 197 -3.25 -15.15 16.05
N SER A 198 -3.17 -16.31 16.72
CA SER A 198 -2.22 -16.52 17.81
C SER A 198 -0.76 -16.44 17.33
N VAL A 199 -0.46 -16.94 16.13
CA VAL A 199 0.87 -16.86 15.52
C VAL A 199 1.21 -15.43 15.12
N VAL A 200 0.27 -14.68 14.54
CA VAL A 200 0.50 -13.25 14.24
C VAL A 200 0.74 -12.46 15.52
N ARG A 201 -0.08 -12.68 16.56
CA ARG A 201 0.03 -11.98 17.85
C ARG A 201 1.35 -12.26 18.58
N SER A 202 1.94 -13.45 18.42
CA SER A 202 3.18 -13.79 19.13
C SER A 202 4.38 -12.94 18.69
N VAL A 203 4.35 -12.38 17.49
CA VAL A 203 5.40 -11.49 16.95
C VAL A 203 4.95 -10.04 16.79
N MET A 204 3.64 -9.79 16.75
CA MET A 204 3.07 -8.45 16.64
C MET A 204 1.84 -8.32 17.54
N PRO A 205 2.01 -8.02 18.85
CA PRO A 205 0.91 -8.00 19.82
C PRO A 205 -0.24 -7.04 19.48
N ASP A 206 0.08 -5.87 18.92
CA ASP A 206 -0.87 -4.79 18.61
C ASP A 206 -1.29 -4.75 17.12
N TYR A 207 -1.32 -5.91 16.45
CA TYR A 207 -1.55 -5.99 15.01
C TYR A 207 -2.93 -5.48 14.59
N GLU A 208 -3.93 -5.50 15.47
CA GLU A 208 -5.32 -5.14 15.15
C GLU A 208 -5.44 -3.68 14.70
N GLY A 209 -4.71 -2.77 15.34
CA GLY A 209 -4.70 -1.35 14.96
C GLY A 209 -4.13 -1.14 13.55
N VAL A 210 -3.01 -1.81 13.24
CA VAL A 210 -2.36 -1.73 11.93
C VAL A 210 -3.20 -2.41 10.84
N ARG A 211 -3.85 -3.53 11.18
CA ARG A 211 -4.81 -4.20 10.29
C ARG A 211 -5.96 -3.28 9.90
N GLU A 212 -6.46 -2.49 10.86
CA GLU A 212 -7.52 -1.53 10.60
C GLU A 212 -7.04 -0.36 9.72
N GLN A 213 -5.83 0.14 9.95
CA GLN A 213 -5.20 1.13 9.08
C GLN A 213 -5.07 0.61 7.64
N LEU A 214 -4.60 -0.63 7.46
CA LEU A 214 -4.42 -1.24 6.13
C LEU A 214 -5.73 -1.33 5.32
N ARG A 215 -6.90 -1.42 5.97
CA ARG A 215 -8.20 -1.42 5.26
C ARG A 215 -8.54 -0.07 4.63
N HIS A 216 -7.97 0.99 5.17
CA HIS A 216 -8.26 2.37 4.80
C HIS A 216 -7.18 3.02 3.92
N VAL A 217 -6.08 2.29 3.66
CA VAL A 217 -5.01 2.82 2.81
C VAL A 217 -5.52 3.05 1.39
N VAL A 218 -5.03 4.15 0.83
CA VAL A 218 -5.25 4.51 -0.55
C VAL A 218 -3.90 4.46 -1.24
N MET A 219 -3.85 3.75 -2.37
CA MET A 219 -2.62 3.66 -3.16
C MET A 219 -2.42 5.00 -3.88
N PRO A 220 -1.22 5.58 -3.81
CA PRO A 220 -0.85 6.67 -4.68
C PRO A 220 -0.90 6.21 -6.14
N GLU A 221 -1.45 7.04 -7.02
CA GLU A 221 -1.50 6.84 -8.48
C GLU A 221 -0.54 7.78 -9.21
#